data_AF-A0A9P9Q668-F1
#
_entry.id   AF-A0A9P9Q668-F1
#
_cell.length_a   1.000
_cell.length_b   1.000
_cell.length_c   1.000
_cell.angle_alpha   90.00
_cell.angle_beta   90.00
_cell.angle_gamma   90.00
#
_symmetry.space_group_name_H-M   'P 1'
#
loop_
_entity.id
_entity.type
_entity.pdbx_description
1 polymer ?
#
loop_
_entity_poly.entity_id
_entity_poly.type
_entity_poly.pdbx_seq_one_letter_code
_entity_poly.pdbx_strand_id
1 'polypeptide(L)'
;MAPFVEVFPASELPLRSQINARGKARKDFHGDLRRCELLEMWQYECEVEKPVTRESVTRCWPVERLFRRCADRQGTFMVETTAWEGRKRKGV
;
A
#
# COMPACT_ATOMS: atom_id res chain seq x y z
N MET A 1 -2.07 -20.62 1.15
CA MET A 1 -3.21 -19.76 0.79
C MET A 1 -3.00 -18.41 1.45
N ALA A 2 -3.19 -17.30 0.73
CA ALA A 2 -3.16 -15.98 1.36
C ALA A 2 -4.32 -15.89 2.37
N PRO A 3 -4.14 -15.24 3.54
CA PRO A 3 -5.22 -15.08 4.50
C PRO A 3 -6.35 -14.24 3.89
N PHE A 4 -7.59 -14.48 4.32
CA PHE A 4 -8.71 -13.59 3.97
C PHE A 4 -8.45 -12.23 4.62
N VAL A 5 -8.19 -11.22 3.78
CA VAL A 5 -8.05 -9.83 4.20
C VAL A 5 -9.36 -9.13 3.88
N GLU A 6 -9.92 -8.42 4.85
CA GLU A 6 -11.10 -7.58 4.62
C GLU A 6 -10.77 -6.51 3.57
N VAL A 7 -11.62 -6.40 2.55
CA VAL A 7 -11.50 -5.35 1.52
C VAL A 7 -12.33 -4.14 1.96
N PHE A 8 -11.73 -2.96 1.91
CA PHE A 8 -12.38 -1.69 2.23
C PHE A 8 -11.98 -0.61 1.20
N PRO A 9 -12.80 0.42 0.97
CA PRO A 9 -12.50 1.46 0.00
C PRO A 9 -11.31 2.32 0.46
N ALA A 10 -10.48 2.78 -0.48
CA ALA A 10 -9.32 3.61 -0.16
C ALA A 10 -9.67 4.88 0.64
N SER A 11 -10.89 5.42 0.48
CA SER A 11 -11.39 6.57 1.25
C SER A 11 -11.43 6.34 2.76
N GLU A 12 -11.49 5.09 3.21
CA GLU A 12 -11.47 4.73 4.64
C GLU A 12 -10.05 4.65 5.24
N LEU A 13 -8.98 4.80 4.44
CA LEU A 13 -7.60 4.71 4.95
C LEU A 13 -7.31 5.64 6.14
N PRO A 14 -7.74 6.92 6.16
CA PRO A 14 -7.60 7.79 7.34
C PRO A 14 -8.23 7.21 8.62
N LEU A 15 -9.35 6.50 8.51
CA LEU A 15 -10.01 5.88 9.65
C LEU A 15 -9.31 4.58 10.05
N ARG A 16 -9.08 3.68 9.09
CA ARG A 16 -8.49 2.35 9.31
C ARG A 16 -7.06 2.43 9.85
N SER A 17 -6.28 3.40 9.40
CA SER A 17 -4.89 3.60 9.86
C SER A 17 -4.77 4.00 11.33
N GLN A 18 -5.85 4.46 11.97
CA GLN A 18 -5.87 4.76 13.40
C GLN A 18 -5.84 3.51 14.27
N ILE A 19 -6.06 2.32 13.72
CA ILE A 19 -5.94 1.05 14.43
C ILE A 19 -4.59 0.40 14.07
N ASN A 20 -3.86 -0.06 15.08
CA ASN A 20 -2.60 -0.76 14.88
C ASN A 20 -2.82 -2.26 14.60
N ALA A 21 -1.75 -2.97 14.24
CA ALA A 21 -1.79 -4.40 13.95
C ALA A 21 -2.26 -5.30 15.12
N ARG A 22 -2.33 -4.76 16.35
CA ARG A 22 -2.86 -5.44 17.54
C ARG A 22 -4.34 -5.12 17.79
N GLY A 23 -5.02 -4.45 16.86
CA GLY A 23 -6.41 -4.04 16.99
C GLY A 23 -6.64 -2.89 17.97
N LYS A 24 -5.59 -2.17 18.40
CA LYS A 24 -5.70 -1.05 19.34
C LYS A 24 -5.59 0.29 18.62
N ALA A 25 -6.31 1.29 19.11
CA ALA A 25 -6.15 2.67 18.64
C ALA A 25 -4.71 3.16 18.84
N ARG A 26 -4.18 3.84 17.82
CA ARG A 26 -2.90 4.55 17.85
C ARG A 26 -3.09 5.84 18.64
N LYS A 27 -2.30 5.99 19.70
CA LYS A 27 -2.32 7.22 20.51
C LYS A 27 -1.59 8.33 19.77
N ASP A 28 -2.12 9.55 19.84
CA ASP A 28 -1.54 10.75 19.23
C ASP A 28 -1.49 10.73 17.69
N PHE A 29 -2.30 9.87 17.06
CA PHE A 29 -2.51 9.84 15.62
C PHE A 29 -4.01 9.91 15.31
N HIS A 30 -4.42 10.95 14.56
CA HIS A 30 -5.82 11.27 14.31
C HIS A 30 -6.25 11.03 12.85
N GLY A 31 -5.56 10.13 12.14
CA GLY A 31 -5.90 9.76 10.76
C GLY A 31 -5.48 10.78 9.70
N ASP A 32 -4.77 11.85 10.06
CA ASP A 32 -4.29 12.84 9.09
C ASP A 32 -3.04 12.33 8.34
N LEU A 33 -3.29 11.48 7.35
CA LEU A 33 -2.27 10.90 6.48
C LEU A 33 -1.50 11.96 5.66
N ARG A 34 -2.09 13.14 5.41
CA ARG A 34 -1.44 14.18 4.59
C ARG A 34 -0.28 14.85 5.32
N ARG A 35 -0.30 14.87 6.66
CA ARG A 35 0.80 15.38 7.50
C ARG A 35 1.99 14.43 7.57
N CYS A 36 1.79 13.17 7.20
CA CYS A 36 2.85 12.18 7.16
C CYS A 36 3.71 12.36 5.91
N GLU A 37 4.98 12.01 6.02
CA GLU A 37 5.92 12.04 4.89
C GLU A 37 5.47 11.05 3.80
N LEU A 38 5.46 11.51 2.55
CA LEU A 38 5.14 10.68 1.38
C LEU A 38 6.42 10.05 0.84
N LEU A 39 6.41 8.73 0.72
CA LEU A 39 7.48 7.91 0.19
C LEU A 39 7.00 7.15 -1.05
N GLU A 40 7.90 6.95 -2.01
CA GLU A 40 7.66 6.22 -3.24
C GLU A 40 8.58 5.01 -3.31
N MET A 41 8.07 3.89 -3.83
CA MET A 41 8.86 2.70 -4.11
C MET A 41 8.37 2.03 -5.41
N TRP A 42 9.31 1.71 -6.29
CA TRP A 42 9.05 0.89 -7.46
C TRP A 42 9.09 -0.59 -7.09
N GLN A 43 7.96 -1.27 -7.32
CA GLN A 43 7.88 -2.73 -7.30
C GLN A 43 7.75 -3.25 -8.73
N TYR A 44 7.90 -4.55 -8.92
CA TYR A 44 7.65 -5.20 -10.20
C TYR A 44 6.65 -6.31 -9.97
N GLU A 45 5.57 -6.27 -10.74
CA GLU A 45 4.66 -7.39 -10.85
C GLU A 45 5.13 -8.22 -12.04
N CYS A 46 5.22 -9.54 -11.86
CA CYS A 46 5.75 -10.44 -12.87
C CYS A 46 4.81 -11.62 -13.11
N GLU A 47 4.53 -11.91 -14.38
CA GLU A 47 3.78 -13.09 -14.78
C GLU A 47 4.58 -13.94 -15.76
N VAL A 48 4.38 -15.26 -15.67
CA VAL A 48 4.92 -16.23 -16.61
C VAL A 48 3.89 -16.44 -17.71
N GLU A 49 4.21 -16.11 -18.97
CA GLU A 49 3.24 -16.12 -20.08
C GLU A 49 2.58 -17.50 -20.30
N LYS A 50 3.38 -18.56 -20.19
CA LYS A 50 2.99 -19.96 -20.44
C LYS A 50 3.53 -20.82 -19.29
N PRO A 51 2.89 -20.81 -18.11
CA PRO A 51 3.45 -21.35 -16.87
C PRO A 51 3.76 -22.85 -16.86
N VAL A 52 3.36 -23.60 -17.89
CA VAL A 52 3.54 -25.05 -18.01
C VAL A 52 4.68 -25.43 -18.98
N THR A 53 5.24 -24.48 -19.73
CA THR A 53 6.33 -24.72 -20.70
C THR A 53 7.67 -24.22 -20.16
N ARG A 54 8.75 -25.02 -20.30
CA ARG A 54 10.10 -24.69 -19.81
C ARG A 54 10.68 -23.43 -20.48
N GLU A 55 10.27 -23.15 -21.71
CA GLU A 55 10.74 -22.02 -22.51
C GLU A 55 9.93 -20.74 -22.27
N SER A 56 8.99 -20.77 -21.32
CA SER A 56 8.14 -19.62 -21.07
C SER A 56 8.93 -18.40 -20.61
N VAL A 57 8.58 -17.24 -21.16
CA VAL A 57 9.16 -15.96 -20.76
C VAL A 57 8.43 -15.44 -19.53
N THR A 58 9.19 -14.92 -18.57
CA THR A 58 8.67 -14.10 -17.47
C THR A 58 8.67 -12.65 -17.90
N ARG A 59 7.49 -12.01 -17.89
CA ARG A 59 7.38 -10.56 -18.11
C ARG A 59 7.14 -9.88 -16.78
N CYS A 60 7.82 -8.76 -16.57
CA CYS A 60 7.65 -7.92 -15.40
C CYS A 60 7.30 -6.49 -15.83
N TRP A 61 6.43 -5.84 -15.07
CA TRP A 61 6.05 -4.44 -15.29
C TRP A 61 6.24 -3.65 -14.00
N PRO A 62 6.74 -2.40 -14.09
CA PRO A 62 6.93 -1.58 -12.91
C PRO A 62 5.58 -1.13 -12.34
N VAL A 63 5.44 -1.26 -11.02
CA VAL A 63 4.29 -0.84 -10.23
C VAL A 63 4.79 0.19 -9.22
N GLU A 64 4.34 1.43 -9.39
CA GLU A 64 4.60 2.51 -8.44
C GLU A 64 3.76 2.27 -7.18
N ARG A 65 4.41 2.27 -6.01
CA ARG A 65 3.75 2.17 -4.70
C ARG A 65 4.05 3.41 -3.88
N LEU A 66 3.00 3.97 -3.30
CA LEU A 66 3.09 5.17 -2.46
C LEU A 66 2.80 4.81 -1.01
N PHE A 67 3.59 5.37 -0.09
CA PHE A 67 3.46 5.11 1.34
C PHE A 67 3.50 6.39 2.14
N ARG A 68 2.73 6.45 3.23
CA ARG A 68 2.83 7.49 4.25
C ARG A 68 3.59 6.97 5.45
N ARG A 69 4.71 7.61 5.80
CA ARG A 69 5.45 7.37 7.03
C ARG A 69 4.90 8.29 8.13
N CYS A 70 4.05 7.72 8.97
CA CYS A 70 3.40 8.41 10.07
C CYS A 70 4.08 8.11 11.40
N ALA A 71 3.75 8.90 12.43
CA ALA A 71 4.17 8.65 13.80
C ALA A 71 2.95 8.58 14.72
N ASP A 72 3.03 7.69 15.71
CA ASP A 72 2.16 7.64 16.87
C ASP A 72 3.03 7.60 18.14
N ARG A 73 2.41 7.50 19.32
CA ARG A 73 3.14 7.44 20.60
C ARG A 73 4.18 6.32 20.71
N GLN A 74 4.04 5.23 19.95
CA GLN A 74 4.94 4.06 19.99
C GLN A 74 6.07 4.14 18.95
N GLY A 75 6.05 5.15 18.07
CA GLY A 75 7.09 5.36 17.06
C GLY A 75 6.50 5.56 15.67
N THR A 76 7.27 5.21 14.64
CA THR A 76 6.85 5.37 13.24
C THR A 76 6.16 4.14 12.70
N PHE A 77 5.20 4.33 11.81
CA PHE A 77 4.54 3.26 11.07
C PHE A 77 4.30 3.68 9.62
N MET A 78 4.14 2.67 8.77
CA MET A 78 3.93 2.84 7.33
C MET A 78 2.49 2.47 6.96
N VAL A 79 1.91 3.26 6.07
CA VAL A 79 0.61 3.00 5.45
C VAL A 79 0.79 3.02 3.95
N GLU A 80 0.47 1.93 3.25
CA GLU A 80 0.37 1.98 1.77
C GLU A 80 -0.83 2.85 1.40
N THR A 81 -0.59 3.83 0.53
CA THR A 81 -1.58 4.85 0.13
C THR A 81 -1.72 4.97 -1.38
N THR A 82 -1.17 4.03 -2.16
CA THR A 82 -1.19 4.04 -3.64
C THR A 82 -2.59 4.34 -4.21
N ALA A 83 -3.63 3.66 -3.73
CA ALA A 83 -5.00 3.86 -4.19
C ALA A 83 -5.66 5.15 -3.63
N TRP A 84 -5.12 5.71 -2.54
CA TRP A 84 -5.66 6.90 -1.86
C TRP A 84 -5.10 8.21 -2.38
N GLU A 85 -3.81 8.24 -2.75
CA GLU A 85 -3.17 9.42 -3.35
C GLU A 85 -3.81 9.80 -4.70
N GLY A 86 -4.55 8.86 -5.31
CA GLY A 86 -5.27 9.07 -6.56
C GLY A 86 -4.28 9.19 -7.71
N ARG A 87 -4.12 8.13 -8.50
CA ARG A 87 -3.25 8.20 -9.68
C ARG A 87 -3.83 9.22 -10.66
N LYS A 88 -3.17 10.38 -10.83
CA LYS A 88 -3.22 11.07 -12.12
C LYS A 88 -2.61 10.08 -13.11
N ARG A 89 -3.44 9.30 -13.82
CA ARG A 89 -3.00 8.63 -15.04
C ARG A 89 -2.50 9.74 -15.97
N LYS A 90 -1.20 10.02 -15.97
CA LYS A 90 -0.58 10.58 -17.17
C LYS A 90 -0.60 9.42 -18.15
N GLY A 91 -1.56 9.49 -19.07
CA GLY A 91 -1.64 8.58 -20.20
C GLY A 91 -0.28 8.53 -20.90
N VAL A 92 0.17 7.32 -21.16
CA VAL A 92 1.07 7.03 -22.28
C VAL A 92 0.18 6.51 -23.39
#